data_AF-A0A7L9C3H2-F1
#
_entry.id   AF-A0A7L9C3H2-F1
#
_cell.length_a   1.000
_cell.length_b   1.000
_cell.length_c   1.000
_cell.angle_alpha   90.00
_cell.angle_beta   90.00
_cell.angle_gamma   90.00
#
_symmetry.space_group_name_H-M   'P 1'
#
loop_
_entity.id
_entity.type
_entity.pdbx_description
1 polymer ?
#
loop_
_entity_poly.entity_id
_entity_poly.type
_entity_poly.pdbx_seq_one_letter_code
_entity_poly.pdbx_strand_id
1 'polypeptide(L)'
;MYGLKKMIYGLCFVVGAGCATSVKYEDATKVETTTADFGSTDLQQIANKMVDSLLSFPPIIQTTTERSPIIFVDTIKNKTLEHIDTESITDSIRTKILRSGKFRFVDMTKVEAAKKQFEFQNESGMVNQATAAAFGRNIGAEYMLYGNFASIVKKSDNVKDVYYKFTLNLMKLETGIIEWADEKEIRKISKRSLFGW
;
A
#
# COMPACT_ATOMS: atom_id res chain seq x y z
N MET A 1 16.90 39.91 74.76
CA MET A 1 17.05 41.16 73.98
C MET A 1 17.71 40.82 72.64
N TYR A 2 17.23 41.45 71.57
CA TYR A 2 17.57 41.32 70.14
C TYR A 2 17.11 40.02 69.46
N GLY A 3 16.43 40.01 68.33
CA GLY A 3 16.05 41.07 67.39
C GLY A 3 15.56 40.42 66.09
N LEU A 4 14.49 40.97 65.52
CA LEU A 4 13.64 40.40 64.48
C LEU A 4 14.13 40.71 63.04
N LYS A 5 13.78 39.82 62.08
CA LYS A 5 13.60 40.01 60.60
C LYS A 5 14.86 40.13 59.71
N LYS A 6 14.97 39.26 58.69
CA LYS A 6 14.40 39.45 57.34
C LYS A 6 14.53 38.17 56.48
N MET A 7 13.37 37.74 55.97
CA MET A 7 13.16 36.64 55.04
C MET A 7 13.46 37.14 53.61
N ILE A 8 14.36 36.49 52.89
CA ILE A 8 14.60 36.73 51.45
C ILE A 8 14.17 35.46 50.71
N TYR A 9 13.09 35.60 49.94
CA TYR A 9 12.61 34.63 48.97
C TYR A 9 13.59 34.56 47.79
N GLY A 10 14.23 33.40 47.61
CA GLY A 10 15.07 33.10 46.45
C GLY A 10 14.27 32.38 45.36
N LEU A 11 13.99 33.10 44.29
CA LEU A 11 13.24 32.72 43.08
C LEU A 11 13.72 31.38 42.48
N CYS A 12 12.87 30.35 42.52
CA CYS A 12 13.09 29.09 41.82
C CYS A 12 12.71 29.28 40.34
N PHE A 13 13.70 29.48 39.48
CA PHE A 13 13.50 29.62 38.03
C PHE A 13 13.33 28.22 37.41
N VAL A 14 12.09 27.74 37.38
CA VAL A 14 11.71 26.51 36.68
C VAL A 14 11.73 26.82 35.18
N VAL A 15 12.85 26.53 34.51
CA VAL A 15 12.91 26.51 33.04
C VAL A 15 12.16 25.26 32.59
N GLY A 16 10.87 25.41 32.32
CA GLY A 16 10.08 24.40 31.64
C GLY A 16 10.55 24.27 30.20
N ALA A 17 11.50 23.37 29.93
CA ALA A 17 11.81 22.93 28.58
C ALA A 17 10.65 22.06 28.06
N GLY A 18 9.65 22.71 27.47
CA GLY A 18 8.64 22.00 26.70
C GLY A 18 9.30 21.33 25.50
N CYS A 19 9.31 20.00 25.46
CA CYS A 19 9.68 19.25 24.26
C CYS A 19 8.66 19.55 23.17
N ALA A 20 8.94 20.55 22.34
CA ALA A 20 8.20 20.77 21.11
C ALA A 20 8.54 19.63 20.14
N THR A 21 7.61 18.70 19.97
CA THR A 21 7.69 17.71 18.90
C THR A 21 7.58 18.44 17.57
N SER A 22 8.70 18.64 16.88
CA SER A 22 8.69 19.20 15.53
C SER A 22 8.39 18.10 14.53
N VAL A 23 7.30 18.23 13.78
CA VAL A 23 7.00 17.38 12.62
C VAL A 23 7.71 17.99 11.42
N LYS A 24 8.61 17.23 10.79
CA LYS A 24 9.29 17.63 9.55
C LYS A 24 8.75 16.80 8.39
N TYR A 25 8.36 17.47 7.32
CA TYR A 25 8.08 16.80 6.06
C TYR A 25 9.41 16.35 5.46
N GLU A 26 9.51 15.06 5.16
CA GLU A 26 10.65 14.46 4.46
C GLU A 26 10.18 13.96 3.09
N ASP A 27 11.12 13.71 2.19
CA ASP A 27 10.84 13.13 0.88
C ASP A 27 10.31 11.70 1.04
N ALA A 28 9.14 11.43 0.45
CA ALA A 28 8.52 10.11 0.48
C ALA A 28 9.39 9.00 -0.12
N THR A 29 10.37 9.34 -0.97
CA THR A 29 11.26 8.38 -1.63
C THR A 29 12.53 8.05 -0.84
N LYS A 30 12.79 8.77 0.25
CA LYS A 30 13.95 8.54 1.12
C LYS A 30 13.81 7.22 1.87
N VAL A 31 14.93 6.51 2.07
CA VAL A 31 14.94 5.27 2.85
C VAL A 31 14.61 5.57 4.31
N GLU A 32 13.51 4.99 4.79
CA GLU A 32 13.08 5.07 6.17
C GLU A 32 14.00 4.22 7.07
N THR A 33 14.62 4.85 8.06
CA THR A 33 15.52 4.20 9.03
C THR A 33 15.00 4.28 10.47
N THR A 34 13.77 4.75 10.66
CA THR A 34 13.17 5.04 11.97
C THR A 34 12.88 3.77 12.76
N THR A 35 12.34 2.74 12.11
CA THR A 35 11.97 1.47 12.75
C THR A 35 12.25 0.28 11.83
N ALA A 36 12.23 -0.93 12.40
CA ALA A 36 12.26 -2.18 11.63
C ALA A 36 10.86 -2.62 11.17
N ASP A 37 9.82 -1.85 11.50
CA ASP A 37 8.44 -2.16 11.15
C ASP A 37 8.23 -1.85 9.66
N PHE A 38 7.12 -2.34 9.10
CA PHE A 38 6.82 -2.07 7.70
C PHE A 38 6.58 -0.57 7.47
N GLY A 39 7.26 -0.01 6.47
CA GLY A 39 7.31 1.43 6.22
C GLY A 39 7.08 1.84 4.76
N SER A 40 7.16 3.15 4.51
CA SER A 40 6.86 3.73 3.19
C SER A 40 7.85 3.28 2.11
N THR A 41 9.13 3.13 2.48
CA THR A 41 10.17 2.63 1.58
C THR A 41 9.90 1.19 1.14
N ASP A 42 9.43 0.33 2.04
CA ASP A 42 9.16 -1.08 1.71
C ASP A 42 8.00 -1.19 0.72
N LEU A 43 6.93 -0.42 0.97
CA LEU A 43 5.79 -0.33 0.07
C LEU A 43 6.23 0.09 -1.34
N GLN A 44 7.05 1.13 -1.45
CA GLN A 44 7.54 1.59 -2.75
C GLN A 44 8.44 0.56 -3.43
N GLN A 45 9.32 -0.11 -2.69
CA GLN A 45 10.18 -1.17 -3.23
C GLN A 45 9.37 -2.35 -3.74
N ILE A 46 8.35 -2.80 -2.98
CA ILE A 46 7.43 -3.86 -3.40
C ILE A 46 6.70 -3.43 -4.66
N ALA A 47 6.06 -2.26 -4.64
CA ALA A 47 5.26 -1.79 -5.76
C ALA A 47 6.09 -1.65 -7.05
N ASN A 48 7.29 -1.05 -6.97
CA ASN A 48 8.18 -0.92 -8.12
C ASN A 48 8.61 -2.29 -8.65
N LYS A 49 9.11 -3.18 -7.78
CA LYS A 49 9.56 -4.52 -8.21
C LYS A 49 8.46 -5.32 -8.89
N MET A 50 7.25 -5.33 -8.33
CA MET A 50 6.13 -6.09 -8.88
C MET A 50 5.71 -5.53 -10.25
N VAL A 51 5.63 -4.21 -10.39
CA VAL A 51 5.27 -3.55 -11.66
C VAL A 51 6.34 -3.80 -12.71
N ASP A 52 7.61 -3.56 -12.38
CA ASP A 52 8.72 -3.71 -13.32
C ASP A 52 8.82 -5.16 -13.80
N SER A 53 8.69 -6.12 -12.89
CA SER A 53 8.68 -7.54 -13.21
C SER A 53 7.52 -7.94 -14.10
N LEU A 54 6.30 -7.50 -13.78
CA LEU A 54 5.11 -7.78 -14.58
C LEU A 54 5.25 -7.22 -16.00
N LEU A 55 5.64 -5.95 -16.13
CA LEU A 55 5.70 -5.25 -17.41
C LEU A 55 6.91 -5.65 -18.26
N SER A 56 7.94 -6.26 -17.65
CA SER A 56 9.10 -6.79 -18.37
C SER A 56 8.97 -8.28 -18.73
N PHE A 57 7.94 -8.98 -18.24
CA PHE A 57 7.77 -10.40 -18.50
C PHE A 57 7.34 -10.65 -19.96
N PRO A 58 8.08 -11.44 -20.77
CA PRO A 58 7.84 -11.50 -22.21
C PRO A 58 6.42 -11.91 -22.65
N PRO A 59 5.77 -12.92 -22.04
CA PRO A 59 4.36 -13.23 -22.34
C PRO A 59 3.39 -12.05 -22.09
N ILE A 60 3.67 -11.24 -21.07
CA ILE A 60 2.87 -10.05 -20.76
C ILE A 60 3.15 -8.93 -21.76
N ILE A 61 4.41 -8.73 -22.15
CA ILE A 61 4.77 -7.77 -23.22
C ILE A 61 4.03 -8.12 -24.51
N GLN A 62 4.04 -9.39 -24.93
CA GLN A 62 3.35 -9.85 -26.14
C GLN A 62 1.85 -9.56 -26.04
N THR A 63 1.22 -9.95 -24.93
CA THR A 63 -0.22 -9.73 -24.71
C THR A 63 -0.59 -8.24 -24.72
N THR A 64 0.27 -7.37 -24.17
CA THR A 64 0.00 -5.94 -24.00
C THR A 64 0.49 -5.06 -25.15
N THR A 65 1.01 -5.67 -26.22
CA THR A 65 1.44 -4.96 -27.44
C THR A 65 0.25 -4.66 -28.35
N GLU A 66 -0.66 -5.62 -28.49
CA GLU A 66 -1.80 -5.52 -29.42
C GLU A 66 -3.04 -4.90 -28.77
N ARG A 67 -3.17 -5.02 -27.45
CA ARG A 67 -4.36 -4.61 -26.69
C ARG A 67 -4.02 -4.29 -25.24
N SER A 68 -4.94 -3.63 -24.53
CA SER A 68 -4.83 -3.38 -23.09
C SER A 68 -5.81 -4.29 -22.32
N PRO A 69 -5.35 -5.43 -21.77
CA PRO A 69 -6.22 -6.35 -21.05
C PRO A 69 -6.83 -5.72 -19.80
N ILE A 70 -7.99 -6.22 -19.40
CA ILE A 70 -8.69 -5.75 -18.20
C ILE A 70 -8.30 -6.63 -17.01
N ILE A 71 -7.83 -6.01 -15.93
CA ILE A 71 -7.48 -6.68 -14.67
C ILE A 71 -8.46 -6.24 -13.57
N PHE A 72 -8.78 -7.13 -12.64
CA PHE A 72 -9.21 -6.70 -11.31
C PHE A 72 -8.24 -7.17 -10.24
N VAL A 73 -8.21 -6.46 -9.12
CA VAL A 73 -7.36 -6.79 -7.97
C VAL A 73 -8.23 -7.44 -6.91
N ASP A 74 -7.83 -8.64 -6.48
CA ASP A 74 -8.38 -9.30 -5.30
C ASP A 74 -7.61 -8.88 -4.05
N THR A 75 -8.20 -9.12 -2.88
CA THR A 75 -7.60 -8.78 -1.60
C THR A 75 -6.29 -9.54 -1.38
N ILE A 76 -5.21 -8.79 -1.11
CA ILE A 76 -3.96 -9.38 -0.65
C ILE A 76 -4.12 -9.85 0.79
N LYS A 77 -3.89 -11.14 1.03
CA LYS A 77 -4.00 -11.70 2.39
C LYS A 77 -2.82 -11.25 3.24
N ASN A 78 -3.09 -10.47 4.29
CA ASN A 78 -2.09 -10.18 5.32
C ASN A 78 -1.92 -11.40 6.23
N LYS A 79 -0.75 -12.03 6.17
CA LYS A 79 -0.25 -13.15 6.97
C LYS A 79 0.92 -12.72 7.88
N THR A 80 1.15 -11.43 8.02
CA THR A 80 2.16 -10.88 8.94
C THR A 80 1.60 -10.81 10.35
N LEU A 81 2.47 -10.55 11.33
CA LEU A 81 2.07 -10.25 12.71
C LEU A 81 1.68 -8.76 12.91
N GLU A 82 1.87 -7.92 11.90
CA GLU A 82 1.64 -6.48 11.96
C GLU A 82 0.34 -6.12 11.22
N HIS A 83 -0.35 -5.07 11.69
CA HIS A 83 -1.50 -4.51 10.99
C HIS A 83 -1.04 -3.66 9.79
N ILE A 84 -0.66 -4.35 8.73
CA ILE A 84 -0.20 -3.73 7.49
C ILE A 84 -1.39 -3.44 6.59
N ASP A 85 -1.46 -2.20 6.12
CA ASP A 85 -2.35 -1.79 5.05
C ASP A 85 -1.85 -2.34 3.70
N THR A 86 -2.30 -3.54 3.37
CA THR A 86 -2.01 -4.18 2.09
C THR A 86 -2.74 -3.51 0.92
N GLU A 87 -3.80 -2.76 1.18
CA GLU A 87 -4.57 -2.05 0.16
C GLU A 87 -3.73 -0.91 -0.43
N SER A 88 -3.02 -0.15 0.41
CA SER A 88 -2.06 0.88 -0.02
C SER A 88 -0.96 0.32 -0.95
N ILE A 89 -0.50 -0.92 -0.71
CA ILE A 89 0.46 -1.60 -1.59
C ILE A 89 -0.19 -1.89 -2.95
N THR A 90 -1.37 -2.50 -2.95
CA THR A 90 -2.10 -2.80 -4.19
C THR A 90 -2.50 -1.58 -4.98
N ASP A 91 -2.86 -0.49 -4.32
CA ASP A 91 -3.21 0.78 -4.97
C ASP A 91 -2.02 1.40 -5.67
N SER A 92 -0.86 1.34 -5.05
CA SER A 92 0.39 1.79 -5.66
C SER A 92 0.75 0.96 -6.89
N ILE A 93 0.59 -0.37 -6.82
CA ILE A 93 0.79 -1.28 -7.96
C ILE A 93 -0.22 -0.97 -9.07
N ARG A 94 -1.52 -0.95 -8.76
CA ARG A 94 -2.62 -0.63 -9.69
C ARG A 94 -2.37 0.68 -10.41
N THR A 95 -2.04 1.74 -9.67
CA THR A 95 -1.78 3.07 -10.21
C THR A 95 -0.60 3.06 -11.18
N LYS A 96 0.50 2.39 -10.83
CA LYS A 96 1.68 2.30 -11.70
C LYS A 96 1.41 1.48 -12.97
N ILE A 97 0.70 0.36 -12.85
CA ILE A 97 0.29 -0.45 -14.00
C ILE A 97 -0.64 0.37 -14.91
N LEU A 98 -1.66 1.04 -14.37
CA LEU A 98 -2.55 1.92 -15.15
C LEU A 98 -1.77 3.01 -15.90
N ARG A 99 -0.81 3.65 -15.23
CA ARG A 99 0.04 4.71 -15.82
C ARG A 99 0.92 4.21 -16.96
N SER A 100 1.21 2.91 -17.03
CA SER A 100 1.96 2.34 -18.17
C SER A 100 1.13 2.27 -19.47
N GLY A 101 -0.20 2.39 -19.38
CA GLY A 101 -1.12 2.22 -20.51
C GLY A 101 -1.27 0.77 -21.01
N LYS A 102 -0.55 -0.19 -20.42
CA LYS A 102 -0.55 -1.60 -20.84
C LYS A 102 -1.78 -2.37 -20.38
N PHE A 103 -2.43 -1.93 -19.31
CA PHE A 103 -3.62 -2.58 -18.77
C PHE A 103 -4.70 -1.56 -18.38
N ARG A 104 -5.93 -2.05 -18.29
CA ARG A 104 -7.09 -1.35 -17.74
C ARG A 104 -7.54 -2.07 -16.48
N PHE A 105 -8.21 -1.37 -15.57
CA PHE A 105 -8.69 -1.97 -14.34
C PHE A 105 -10.20 -1.82 -14.21
N VAL A 106 -10.83 -2.85 -13.65
CA VAL A 106 -12.19 -2.79 -13.13
C VAL A 106 -12.12 -2.73 -11.62
N ASP A 107 -12.82 -1.75 -11.05
CA ASP A 107 -13.01 -1.65 -9.62
C ASP A 107 -14.24 -2.45 -9.20
N MET A 108 -14.01 -3.69 -8.77
CA MET A 108 -15.07 -4.59 -8.33
C MET A 108 -15.87 -4.05 -7.13
N THR A 109 -15.28 -3.16 -6.32
CA THR A 109 -15.99 -2.55 -5.18
C THR A 109 -17.05 -1.54 -5.61
N LYS A 110 -16.96 -1.02 -6.84
CA LYS A 110 -17.87 -0.02 -7.41
C LYS A 110 -18.80 -0.58 -8.47
N VAL A 111 -18.61 -1.82 -8.92
CA VAL A 111 -19.45 -2.46 -9.95
C VAL A 111 -20.93 -2.42 -9.57
N GLU A 112 -21.27 -2.79 -8.33
CA GLU A 112 -22.67 -2.82 -7.89
C GLU A 112 -23.30 -1.41 -7.81
N ALA A 113 -22.53 -0.42 -7.38
CA ALA A 113 -23.00 0.97 -7.35
C ALA A 113 -23.21 1.52 -8.77
N ALA A 114 -22.29 1.23 -9.69
CA ALA A 114 -22.40 1.62 -11.10
C ALA A 114 -23.59 0.93 -11.78
N LYS A 115 -23.83 -0.35 -11.47
CA LYS A 115 -25.00 -1.10 -11.94
C LYS A 115 -26.30 -0.44 -11.50
N LYS A 116 -26.45 -0.12 -10.21
CA LYS A 116 -27.66 0.55 -9.67
C LYS A 116 -27.92 1.90 -10.34
N GLN A 117 -26.87 2.69 -10.58
CA GLN A 117 -26.99 3.97 -11.27
C GLN A 117 -27.47 3.79 -12.72
N PHE A 118 -26.98 2.76 -13.40
CA PHE A 118 -27.40 2.44 -14.76
C PHE A 118 -28.86 1.96 -14.83
N GLU A 119 -29.27 1.08 -13.91
CA GLU A 119 -30.67 0.63 -13.79
C GLU A 119 -31.61 1.83 -13.57
N PHE A 120 -31.25 2.74 -12.66
CA PHE A 120 -32.01 3.98 -12.44
C PHE A 120 -32.12 4.85 -13.71
N GLN A 121 -31.04 4.99 -14.48
CA GLN A 121 -31.08 5.73 -15.75
C GLN A 121 -32.03 5.08 -16.77
N ASN A 122 -32.05 3.77 -16.87
CA ASN A 122 -32.92 3.07 -17.83
C ASN A 122 -34.40 3.04 -17.39
N GLU A 123 -34.68 2.93 -16.09
CA GLU A 123 -36.04 2.81 -15.57
C GLU A 123 -36.73 4.17 -15.36
N SER A 124 -35.97 5.25 -15.12
CA SER A 124 -36.54 6.56 -14.82
C SER A 124 -37.21 7.26 -16.01
N GLY A 125 -37.01 6.79 -17.26
CA GLY A 125 -37.60 7.38 -18.46
C GLY A 125 -37.12 8.80 -18.79
N MET A 126 -36.13 9.33 -18.05
CA MET A 126 -35.64 10.70 -18.15
C MET A 126 -34.33 10.85 -18.97
N VAL A 127 -33.94 9.83 -19.72
CA VAL A 127 -32.62 9.78 -20.38
C VAL A 127 -32.77 9.49 -21.86
N ASN A 128 -31.97 10.19 -22.68
CA ASN A 128 -31.93 9.95 -24.12
C ASN A 128 -31.38 8.53 -24.38
N GLN A 129 -32.22 7.63 -24.87
CA GLN A 129 -31.88 6.23 -25.19
C GLN A 129 -30.75 6.11 -26.22
N ALA A 130 -30.52 7.12 -27.06
CA ALA A 130 -29.40 7.14 -28.01
C ALA A 130 -28.03 7.35 -27.31
N THR A 131 -28.03 7.85 -26.07
CA THR A 131 -26.83 8.06 -25.23
C THR A 131 -26.76 7.10 -24.04
N ALA A 132 -27.74 6.22 -23.86
CA ALA A 132 -27.71 5.18 -22.84
C ALA A 132 -26.56 4.22 -23.15
N ALA A 133 -25.40 4.47 -22.53
CA ALA A 133 -24.22 3.63 -22.69
C ALA A 133 -24.57 2.20 -22.29
N ALA A 134 -24.29 1.20 -23.11
CA ALA A 134 -24.51 -0.20 -22.74
C ALA A 134 -23.56 -0.62 -21.61
N PHE A 135 -23.89 -0.27 -20.36
CA PHE A 135 -23.15 -0.67 -19.18
C PHE A 135 -23.18 -2.20 -19.07
N GLY A 136 -22.03 -2.80 -18.82
CA GLY A 136 -21.92 -4.24 -18.52
C GLY A 136 -21.70 -5.19 -19.70
N ARG A 137 -21.94 -4.80 -20.97
CA ARG A 137 -21.68 -5.72 -22.10
C ARG A 137 -20.19 -6.01 -22.37
N ASN A 138 -19.28 -5.17 -21.86
CA ASN A 138 -17.83 -5.26 -22.12
C ASN A 138 -16.96 -5.21 -20.83
N ILE A 139 -17.54 -5.36 -19.64
CA ILE A 139 -16.81 -5.21 -18.35
C ILE A 139 -16.47 -6.60 -17.79
N GLY A 140 -15.86 -7.45 -18.61
CA GLY A 140 -15.26 -8.69 -18.14
C GLY A 140 -13.80 -8.43 -17.83
N ALA A 141 -13.38 -8.58 -16.57
CA ALA A 141 -11.96 -8.70 -16.30
C ALA A 141 -11.44 -9.98 -16.97
N GLU A 142 -10.27 -9.91 -17.58
CA GLU A 142 -9.61 -11.05 -18.22
C GLU A 142 -8.62 -11.71 -17.25
N TYR A 143 -8.05 -10.91 -16.37
CA TYR A 143 -7.08 -11.35 -15.39
C TYR A 143 -7.47 -10.92 -13.97
N MET A 144 -6.99 -11.71 -13.02
CA MET A 144 -7.09 -11.47 -11.59
C MET A 144 -5.68 -11.31 -11.02
N LEU A 145 -5.46 -10.21 -10.31
CA LEU A 145 -4.25 -9.99 -9.54
C LEU A 145 -4.51 -10.34 -8.07
N TYR A 146 -3.77 -11.27 -7.49
CA TYR A 146 -3.98 -11.72 -6.11
C TYR A 146 -2.67 -12.16 -5.45
N GLY A 147 -2.66 -12.28 -4.12
CA GLY A 147 -1.42 -12.59 -3.42
C GLY A 147 -1.52 -12.61 -1.90
N ASN A 148 -0.37 -12.60 -1.24
CA ASN A 148 -0.29 -12.50 0.21
C ASN A 148 0.97 -11.76 0.66
N PHE A 149 0.89 -11.22 1.87
CA PHE A 149 2.05 -10.64 2.54
C PHE A 149 2.34 -11.40 3.84
N ALA A 150 3.53 -11.98 3.99
CA ALA A 150 3.92 -12.78 5.15
C ALA A 150 5.15 -12.20 5.84
N SER A 151 5.31 -12.49 7.13
CA SER A 151 6.51 -12.12 7.88
C SER A 151 7.00 -13.23 8.82
N ILE A 152 8.30 -13.21 9.11
CA ILE A 152 8.97 -14.02 10.12
C ILE A 152 9.71 -13.06 11.04
N VAL A 153 9.35 -13.06 12.33
CA VAL A 153 9.96 -12.18 13.33
C VAL A 153 10.82 -13.02 14.27
N LYS A 154 12.10 -12.65 14.42
CA LYS A 154 13.01 -13.17 15.44
C LYS A 154 13.43 -12.05 16.37
N LYS A 155 13.35 -12.30 17.68
CA LYS A 155 13.73 -11.33 18.71
C LYS A 155 14.67 -11.98 19.71
N SER A 156 15.77 -11.31 20.03
CA SER A 156 16.72 -11.71 21.08
C SER A 156 17.24 -10.46 21.76
N ASP A 157 17.05 -10.34 23.07
CA ASP A 157 17.46 -9.23 23.94
C ASP A 157 17.27 -7.83 23.31
N ASN A 158 18.31 -7.32 22.65
CA ASN A 158 18.37 -5.99 22.06
C ASN A 158 18.23 -5.98 20.53
N VAL A 159 17.98 -7.12 19.89
CA VAL A 159 17.92 -7.27 18.43
C VAL A 159 16.52 -7.75 18.01
N LYS A 160 15.92 -7.04 17.04
CA LYS A 160 14.73 -7.47 16.30
C LYS A 160 15.15 -7.70 14.84
N ASP A 161 14.95 -8.90 14.34
CA ASP A 161 15.17 -9.30 12.94
C ASP A 161 13.82 -9.66 12.34
N VAL A 162 13.39 -8.89 11.34
CA VAL A 162 12.12 -9.07 10.65
C VAL A 162 12.40 -9.38 9.21
N TYR A 163 11.85 -10.50 8.76
CA TYR A 163 11.83 -10.90 7.38
C TYR A 163 10.40 -10.76 6.85
N TYR A 164 10.24 -10.08 5.72
CA TYR A 164 8.99 -9.87 5.02
C TYR A 164 9.06 -10.52 3.65
N LYS A 165 7.96 -11.14 3.22
CA LYS A 165 7.80 -11.69 1.88
C LYS A 165 6.44 -11.34 1.29
N PHE A 166 6.45 -10.53 0.25
CA PHE A 166 5.28 -10.20 -0.54
C PHE A 166 5.26 -11.07 -1.80
N THR A 167 4.14 -11.74 -2.06
CA THR A 167 3.94 -12.58 -3.25
C THR A 167 2.73 -12.09 -4.02
N LEU A 168 2.87 -11.97 -5.34
CA LEU A 168 1.82 -11.51 -6.24
C LEU A 168 1.73 -12.43 -7.45
N ASN A 169 0.50 -12.72 -7.88
CA ASN A 169 0.20 -13.57 -9.02
C ASN A 169 -0.80 -12.86 -9.93
N LEU A 170 -0.64 -13.04 -11.23
CA LEU A 170 -1.60 -12.67 -12.25
C LEU A 170 -2.12 -13.96 -12.90
N MET A 171 -3.42 -14.21 -12.75
CA MET A 171 -4.09 -15.38 -13.31
C MET A 171 -5.05 -14.97 -14.41
N LYS A 172 -5.05 -15.70 -15.53
CA LYS A 172 -6.07 -15.57 -16.58
C LYS A 172 -7.35 -16.25 -16.11
N LEU A 173 -8.45 -15.51 -16.06
CA LEU A 173 -9.72 -16.00 -15.51
C LEU A 173 -10.35 -17.11 -16.35
N GLU A 174 -10.24 -17.00 -17.67
CA GLU A 174 -10.82 -17.97 -18.61
C GLU A 174 -10.26 -19.38 -18.42
N THR A 175 -8.95 -19.49 -18.12
CA THR A 175 -8.23 -20.77 -18.05
C THR A 175 -7.84 -21.17 -16.64
N GLY A 176 -7.85 -20.23 -15.68
CA GLY A 176 -7.31 -20.43 -14.34
C GLY A 176 -5.78 -20.54 -14.28
N ILE A 177 -5.07 -20.24 -15.38
CA ILE A 177 -3.61 -20.34 -15.46
C ILE A 177 -2.97 -19.10 -14.87
N ILE A 178 -1.95 -19.31 -14.03
CA ILE A 178 -1.08 -18.24 -13.54
C ILE A 178 -0.10 -17.88 -14.66
N GLU A 179 -0.28 -16.69 -15.25
CA GLU A 179 0.48 -16.19 -16.40
C GLU A 179 1.71 -15.40 -15.95
N TRP A 180 1.70 -14.88 -14.71
CA TRP A 180 2.86 -14.25 -14.10
C TRP A 180 2.79 -14.39 -12.59
N ALA A 181 3.95 -14.57 -11.96
CA ALA A 181 4.09 -14.55 -10.52
C ALA A 181 5.47 -14.02 -10.14
N ASP A 182 5.53 -13.29 -9.03
CA ASP A 182 6.80 -12.81 -8.49
C ASP A 182 6.69 -12.57 -6.98
N GLU A 183 7.85 -12.43 -6.35
CA GLU A 183 7.96 -12.11 -4.95
C GLU A 183 9.02 -11.04 -4.65
N LYS A 184 8.79 -10.32 -3.55
CA LYS A 184 9.76 -9.39 -2.99
C LYS A 184 10.01 -9.75 -1.54
N GLU A 185 11.29 -9.99 -1.26
CA GLU A 185 11.80 -10.23 0.08
C GLU A 185 12.44 -8.95 0.62
N ILE A 186 12.18 -8.67 1.90
CA ILE A 186 12.77 -7.55 2.63
C ILE A 186 13.19 -8.07 4.00
N ARG A 187 14.43 -7.81 4.42
CA ARG A 187 14.91 -8.14 5.75
C ARG A 187 15.40 -6.88 6.45
N LYS A 188 14.91 -6.66 7.67
CA LYS A 188 15.26 -5.52 8.52
C LYS A 188 15.76 -6.00 9.86
N ILE A 189 16.89 -5.44 10.30
CA ILE A 189 17.46 -5.72 11.61
C ILE A 189 17.54 -4.39 12.37
N SER A 190 16.89 -4.30 13.51
CA SER A 190 17.08 -3.19 14.45
C SER A 190 17.78 -3.65 15.72
N LYS A 191 18.65 -2.79 16.23
CA LYS A 191 19.31 -2.96 17.52
C LYS A 191 18.88 -1.81 18.44
N ARG A 192 18.36 -2.13 19.63
CA ARG A 192 18.18 -1.14 20.70
C ARG A 192 19.54 -0.87 21.35
N SER A 193 20.00 0.38 21.30
CA SER A 193 21.08 0.83 22.18
C SER A 193 20.53 0.95 23.60
N LEU A 194 21.23 0.37 24.59
CA LEU A 194 20.88 0.52 26.01
C LEU A 194 21.29 1.89 26.59
N PHE A 195 21.99 2.72 25.80
CA PHE A 195 22.36 4.08 26.16
C PHE A 195 21.98 5.05 25.03
N GLY A 196 21.15 6.04 25.36
CA GLY A 196 20.76 7.16 24.51
C GLY A 196 20.12 8.24 25.38
N TRP A 197 20.93 9.22 25.77
CA TRP A 197 20.53 10.57 26.21
C TRP A 197 19.84 11.37 25.10
#